data_AF-A0AAW0WDN3-F1
#
_entry.id   AF-A0AAW0WDN3-F1
#
_cell.length_a   1.000
_cell.length_b   1.000
_cell.length_c   1.000
_cell.angle_alpha   90.00
_cell.angle_beta   90.00
_cell.angle_gamma   90.00
#
_symmetry.space_group_name_H-M   'P 1'
#
loop_
_entity.id
_entity.type
_entity.pdbx_description
1 polymer ?
#
loop_
_entity_poly.entity_id
_entity_poly.type
_entity_poly.pdbx_seq_one_letter_code
_entity_poly.pdbx_strand_id
1 'polypeptide(L)'
;MNDTSMRAEVARRSKVMIDRPQEPAEVALYWIKYVIRHQGAYHLRCPAVTMTWYELYNVDVWATVVVLLVIISYVSVRLIISLCSWLFSKSKAKTD
;
A
#
# COMPACT_ATOMS: atom_id res chain seq x y z
N MET A 1 27.27 17.31 19.64
CA MET A 1 25.96 17.74 20.19
C MET A 1 25.44 18.87 19.31
N ASN A 2 24.45 18.60 18.46
CA ASN A 2 23.93 19.51 17.43
C ASN A 2 22.53 20.06 17.79
N ASP A 3 22.27 20.26 19.09
CA ASP A 3 20.94 20.54 19.62
C ASP A 3 20.41 21.92 19.20
N THR A 4 21.32 22.87 18.94
CA THR A 4 20.98 24.24 18.51
C THR A 4 20.50 24.29 17.06
N SER A 5 21.14 23.54 16.16
CA SER A 5 20.74 23.43 14.75
C SER A 5 19.39 22.71 14.60
N MET A 6 19.18 21.63 15.37
CA MET A 6 17.89 20.92 15.37
C MET A 6 16.75 21.81 15.86
N ARG A 7 16.95 22.57 16.95
CA ARG A 7 15.93 23.50 17.46
C ARG A 7 15.62 24.61 16.47
N ALA A 8 16.62 25.15 15.79
CA ALA A 8 16.43 26.19 14.77
C ALA A 8 15.61 25.68 13.58
N GLU A 9 15.90 24.47 13.10
CA GLU A 9 15.17 23.86 11.98
C GLU A 9 13.73 23.50 12.36
N VAL A 10 13.50 22.98 13.57
CA VAL A 10 12.16 22.72 14.10
C VAL A 10 11.36 24.01 14.22
N ALA A 11 11.97 25.09 14.73
CA ALA A 11 11.31 26.39 14.84
C ALA A 11 10.98 26.98 13.45
N ARG A 12 11.87 26.82 12.47
CA ARG A 12 11.64 27.24 11.08
C ARG A 12 10.45 26.50 10.46
N ARG A 13 10.40 25.18 10.59
CA ARG A 13 9.29 24.36 10.08
C ARG A 13 7.97 24.64 10.79
N SER A 14 8.01 24.84 12.10
CA SER A 14 6.83 25.20 12.89
C SER A 14 6.17 26.49 12.40
N LYS A 15 6.97 27.53 12.12
CA LYS A 15 6.47 28.80 11.58
C LYS A 15 5.73 28.59 10.25
N VAL A 16 6.31 27.81 9.33
CA VAL A 16 5.68 27.50 8.04
C VAL A 16 4.37 26.71 8.20
N MET A 17 4.28 25.80 9.18
CA MET A 17 3.05 25.03 9.42
C MET A 17 1.91 25.86 10.01
N ILE A 18 2.24 26.92 10.76
CA ILE A 18 1.27 27.81 11.39
C ILE A 18 0.96 29.01 10.49
N ASP A 19 1.75 29.22 9.43
CA ASP A 19 1.57 30.25 8.42
C ASP A 19 0.36 29.92 7.53
N ARG A 20 -0.83 30.19 8.05
CA ARG A 20 -2.10 30.08 7.35
C ARG A 20 -2.98 31.29 7.65
N PRO A 21 -3.79 31.74 6.69
CA PRO A 21 -4.60 32.96 6.83
C PRO A 21 -5.77 32.83 7.81
N GLN A 22 -6.09 31.62 8.27
CA GLN A 22 -7.21 31.34 9.18
C GLN A 22 -6.71 30.75 10.49
N GLU A 23 -7.29 31.21 11.60
CA GLU A 23 -6.91 30.72 12.93
C GLU A 23 -7.28 29.23 13.10
N PRO A 24 -6.39 28.39 13.70
CA PRO A 24 -6.71 27.00 14.03
C PRO A 24 -8.08 26.80 14.70
N ALA A 25 -8.42 27.68 15.63
CA ALA A 25 -9.65 27.58 16.41
C ALA A 25 -10.89 27.79 15.53
N GLU A 26 -10.85 28.76 14.62
CA GLU A 26 -11.95 29.03 13.69
C GLU A 26 -12.13 27.88 12.69
N VAL A 27 -11.04 27.33 12.17
CA VAL A 27 -11.06 26.15 11.28
C VAL A 27 -11.68 24.95 12.01
N ALA A 28 -11.27 24.68 13.24
CA ALA A 28 -11.84 23.60 14.03
C ALA A 28 -13.34 23.81 14.30
N LEU A 29 -13.74 25.02 14.68
CA LEU A 29 -15.14 25.36 14.90
C LEU A 29 -15.98 25.23 13.64
N TYR A 30 -15.43 25.62 12.48
CA TYR A 30 -16.07 25.42 11.18
C TYR A 30 -16.34 23.94 10.92
N TRP A 31 -15.35 23.06 11.09
CA TRP A 31 -15.52 21.63 10.87
C TRP A 31 -16.48 20.98 11.86
N ILE A 32 -16.48 21.38 13.14
CA ILE A 32 -17.45 20.90 14.13
C ILE A 32 -18.87 21.28 13.69
N LYS A 33 -19.10 22.55 13.34
CA LYS A 33 -20.41 23.03 12.85
C LYS A 33 -20.81 22.33 11.56
N TYR A 34 -19.86 22.06 10.67
CA TYR A 34 -20.09 21.35 9.43
C TYR A 34 -20.57 19.91 9.68
N VAL A 35 -19.92 19.18 10.58
CA VAL A 35 -20.30 17.81 10.97
C VAL A 35 -21.68 17.79 11.62
N ILE A 36 -22.00 18.73 12.50
CA ILE A 36 -23.33 18.86 13.13
C ILE A 36 -24.40 19.15 12.07
N ARG A 37 -24.13 20.09 11.14
CA ARG A 37 -25.07 20.46 10.07
C ARG A 37 -25.36 19.32 9.09
N HIS A 38 -24.39 18.46 8.83
CA HIS A 38 -24.50 17.34 7.89
C HIS A 38 -24.63 15.99 8.61
N GLN A 39 -25.21 15.98 9.82
CA GLN A 39 -25.56 14.78 10.60
C GLN A 39 -24.44 13.72 10.66
N GLY A 40 -23.25 14.15 11.07
CA GLY A 40 -22.10 13.25 11.24
C GLY A 40 -21.22 13.11 10.00
N ALA A 41 -21.49 13.88 8.94
CA ALA A 41 -20.72 13.95 7.71
C ALA A 41 -20.34 12.56 7.20
N TYR A 42 -21.33 11.77 6.80
CA TYR A 42 -21.17 10.37 6.43
C TYR A 42 -20.07 10.15 5.36
N HIS A 43 -19.85 11.13 4.49
CA HIS A 43 -18.79 11.15 3.48
C HIS A 43 -17.38 11.41 4.02
N LEU A 44 -17.23 11.91 5.25
CA LEU A 44 -15.95 12.08 5.97
C LEU A 44 -15.62 10.85 6.83
N ARG A 45 -16.56 9.92 7.02
CA ARG A 45 -16.28 8.65 7.71
C ARG A 45 -15.42 7.75 6.83
N CYS A 46 -14.42 7.13 7.43
CA CYS A 46 -13.61 6.13 6.74
C CYS A 46 -14.52 4.96 6.31
N PRO A 47 -14.65 4.67 5.01
CA PRO A 47 -15.48 3.57 4.51
C PRO A 47 -15.07 2.20 5.09
N ALA A 48 -13.82 2.07 5.53
CA ALA A 48 -13.28 0.87 6.14
C ALA A 48 -14.01 0.41 7.41
N VAL A 49 -14.72 1.31 8.11
CA VAL A 49 -15.45 0.96 9.35
C VAL A 49 -16.78 0.27 9.05
N THR A 50 -17.38 0.55 7.88
CA THR A 50 -18.65 -0.06 7.46
C THR A 50 -18.46 -1.25 6.52
N MET A 51 -17.24 -1.46 6.02
CA MET A 51 -16.91 -2.54 5.09
C MET A 51 -16.85 -3.89 5.79
N THR A 52 -17.25 -4.93 5.07
CA THR A 52 -17.11 -6.31 5.55
C THR A 52 -15.62 -6.69 5.58
N TRP A 53 -15.27 -7.70 6.39
CA TRP A 53 -13.88 -8.10 6.55
C TRP A 53 -13.23 -8.56 5.22
N TYR A 54 -14.02 -9.15 4.31
CA TYR A 54 -13.54 -9.60 3.00
C TYR A 54 -13.16 -8.44 2.08
N GLU A 55 -13.95 -7.35 2.08
CA GLU A 55 -13.65 -6.12 1.34
C GLU A 55 -12.44 -5.39 1.92
N LEU A 56 -12.36 -5.33 3.26
CA LEU A 56 -11.24 -4.71 3.96
C LEU A 56 -9.90 -5.40 3.64
N TYR A 57 -9.90 -6.74 3.59
CA TYR A 57 -8.70 -7.52 3.30
C TYR A 57 -8.45 -7.74 1.80
N ASN A 58 -9.38 -7.32 0.94
CA ASN A 58 -9.30 -7.47 -0.51
C ASN A 58 -8.97 -8.91 -0.94
N VAL A 59 -9.76 -9.87 -0.43
CA VAL A 59 -9.52 -11.32 -0.58
C VAL A 59 -9.42 -11.75 -2.04
N ASP A 60 -10.13 -11.08 -2.95
CA ASP A 60 -10.08 -11.36 -4.40
C ASP A 60 -8.69 -11.13 -5.01
N VAL A 61 -7.99 -10.08 -4.57
CA VAL A 61 -6.62 -9.79 -5.01
C VAL A 61 -5.65 -10.86 -4.53
N TRP A 62 -5.77 -11.28 -3.27
CA TRP A 62 -4.95 -12.38 -2.72
C TRP A 62 -5.19 -13.70 -3.45
N ALA A 63 -6.45 -14.02 -3.75
CA ALA A 63 -6.79 -15.21 -4.53
C ALA A 63 -6.12 -15.18 -5.91
N THR A 64 -6.20 -14.04 -6.61
CA THR A 64 -5.56 -13.86 -7.92
C THR A 64 -4.04 -14.00 -7.85
N VAL A 65 -3.40 -13.40 -6.83
CA VAL A 65 -1.95 -13.51 -6.61
C VAL A 65 -1.54 -14.97 -6.38
N VAL A 66 -2.26 -15.72 -5.54
CA VAL A 66 -1.98 -17.13 -5.28
C VAL A 66 -2.10 -17.96 -6.55
N VAL A 67 -3.16 -17.76 -7.34
CA VAL A 67 -3.36 -18.48 -8.62
C VAL A 67 -2.20 -18.19 -9.58
N LEU A 68 -1.78 -16.93 -9.71
CA LEU A 68 -0.64 -16.56 -10.55
C LEU A 68 0.66 -17.22 -10.09
N LEU A 69 0.94 -17.26 -8.78
CA LEU A 69 2.12 -17.93 -8.23
C LEU A 69 2.11 -19.43 -8.51
N VAL A 70 0.95 -20.09 -8.40
CA VAL A 70 0.79 -21.51 -8.74
C VAL A 70 1.06 -21.74 -10.23
N ILE A 71 0.52 -20.90 -11.11
CA ILE A 71 0.76 -21.00 -12.57
C ILE A 71 2.25 -20.80 -12.88
N ILE A 72 2.88 -19.76 -12.34
CA ILE A 72 4.30 -19.47 -12.55
C ILE A 72 5.17 -20.63 -12.07
N SER A 73 4.92 -21.15 -10.87
CA SER A 73 5.69 -22.28 -10.33
C SER A 73 5.50 -23.53 -11.18
N TYR A 74 4.27 -23.84 -11.61
CA TYR A 74 3.98 -24.96 -12.51
C TYR A 74 4.73 -24.85 -13.83
N VAL A 75 4.66 -23.70 -14.49
CA VAL A 75 5.35 -23.44 -15.76
C VAL A 75 6.86 -23.55 -15.58
N SER A 76 7.40 -22.97 -14.51
CA SER A 76 8.84 -23.01 -14.21
C SER A 76 9.34 -24.45 -14.04
N VAL A 77 8.62 -25.28 -13.28
CA VAL A 77 8.95 -26.70 -13.11
C VAL A 77 8.89 -27.45 -14.44
N ARG A 78 7.85 -27.24 -15.24
CA ARG A 78 7.71 -27.85 -16.57
C ARG A 78 8.86 -27.47 -17.50
N LEU A 79 9.23 -26.18 -17.52
CA LEU A 79 10.35 -25.68 -18.31
C LEU A 79 11.67 -26.33 -17.88
N ILE A 80 11.95 -26.37 -16.57
CA ILE A 80 13.14 -27.02 -16.03
C ILE A 80 13.20 -28.50 -16.43
N ILE A 81 12.09 -29.24 -16.28
CA ILE A 81 12.04 -30.67 -16.65
C ILE A 81 12.30 -30.84 -18.15
N SER A 82 11.70 -29.99 -19.00
CA SER A 82 11.89 -30.05 -20.46
C SER A 82 13.32 -29.69 -20.89
N LEU A 83 13.95 -28.73 -20.22
CA LEU A 83 15.35 -28.35 -20.49
C LEU A 83 16.30 -29.47 -20.05
N CYS A 84 16.06 -30.06 -18.88
CA CYS A 84 16.83 -31.20 -18.40
C CYS A 84 16.72 -32.39 -19.36
N SER A 85 15.51 -32.77 -19.79
CA SER A 85 15.34 -33.89 -20.73
C SER A 85 16.00 -33.63 -22.08
N TRP A 86 15.90 -32.41 -22.62
CA TRP A 86 16.57 -32.02 -23.85
C TRP A 86 18.10 -32.11 -23.75
N LEU A 87 18.68 -31.65 -22.63
CA LEU A 87 20.12 -31.76 -22.38
C LEU A 87 20.58 -33.22 -22.29
N PHE A 88 19.82 -34.09 -21.62
CA PHE A 88 20.12 -35.53 -21.55
C PHE A 88 20.04 -36.21 -22.92
N SER A 89 19.03 -35.90 -23.74
CA SER A 89 18.92 -36.42 -25.10
C SER A 89 20.06 -35.97 -26.00
N LYS A 90 20.54 -34.72 -25.86
CA LYS A 90 21.70 -34.21 -26.61
C LYS A 90 23.02 -34.87 -26.20
N SER A 91 23.16 -35.27 -24.94
CA SER A 91 24.33 -36.00 -24.44
C SER A 91 24.44 -37.39 -25.07
N LYS A 92 23.33 -38.13 -25.14
CA LYS A 92 23.25 -39.45 -25.81
C LYS A 92 23.68 -39.39 -27.28
N ALA A 93 23.27 -38.36 -28.02
CA ALA A 93 23.57 -38.20 -29.44
C ALA A 93 25.04 -37.87 -29.78
N LYS A 94 25.91 -37.64 -28.79
CA LYS A 94 27.35 -37.36 -28.99
C LYS A 94 28.27 -38.55 -28.67
N THR A 95 27.73 -39.67 -28.16
CA THR A 95 28.51 -40.84 -27.72
C THR A 95 28.44 -42.02 -28.69
N ASP A 96 27.56 -41.96 -29.69
CA ASP A 96 27.58 -42.82 -30.89
C ASP A 96 28.32 -42.12 -32.04
#